data_AF-A0A485AHL7-F1
#
_entry.id   AF-A0A485AHL7-F1
#
_cell.length_a   1.000
_cell.length_b   1.000
_cell.length_c   1.000
_cell.angle_alpha   90.00
_cell.angle_beta   90.00
_cell.angle_gamma   90.00
#
_symmetry.space_group_name_H-M   'P 1'
#
loop_
_entity.id
_entity.type
_entity.pdbx_description
1 polymer ?
#
loop_
_entity_poly.entity_id
_entity_poly.type
_entity_poly.pdbx_seq_one_letter_code
_entity_poly.pdbx_strand_id
1 'polypeptide(L)'
;MTQIQGALVGIAMVLSAVFVPMAFFGGSTGAIYRQFSITIVSAMALSVLVALILTPALCATLLKPASADHHEKKGFFGWFNAKFERSVNHYTNSVSGILRCTGRYLIVYLLIVVGMAVLFVRLPTSFLPEEDQGVFMTMIQLPAGATQERTQKVLDTVTHYY
;
A
#
# COMPACT_ATOMS: atom_id res chain seq x y z
N MET A 1 -16.10 -20.68 11.07
CA MET A 1 -15.51 -19.52 11.77
C MET A 1 -14.34 -19.89 12.68
N THR A 2 -14.39 -21.03 13.39
CA THR A 2 -13.34 -21.46 14.36
C THR A 2 -11.92 -21.53 13.79
N GLN A 3 -11.73 -21.82 12.50
CA GLN A 3 -10.40 -21.94 11.88
C GLN A 3 -9.70 -20.59 11.61
N ILE A 4 -10.45 -19.53 11.30
CA ILE A 4 -9.88 -18.25 10.81
C ILE A 4 -10.14 -17.06 11.74
N GLN A 5 -11.08 -17.18 12.68
CA GLN A 5 -11.43 -16.09 13.60
C GLN A 5 -10.22 -15.62 14.44
N GLY A 6 -9.45 -16.57 15.00
CA GLY A 6 -8.24 -16.23 15.77
C GLY A 6 -7.16 -15.57 14.90
N ALA A 7 -6.99 -16.04 13.67
CA ALA A 7 -6.04 -15.45 12.73
C ALA A 7 -6.43 -14.01 12.33
N LEU A 8 -7.72 -13.73 12.12
CA LEU A 8 -8.21 -12.38 11.82
C LEU A 8 -7.92 -11.39 12.95
N VAL A 9 -8.19 -11.77 14.20
CA VAL A 9 -7.85 -10.94 15.36
C VAL A 9 -6.34 -10.77 15.50
N GLY A 10 -5.56 -11.85 15.28
CA GLY A 10 -4.10 -11.79 15.29
C GLY A 10 -3.54 -10.82 14.26
N ILE A 11 -4.03 -10.86 13.02
CA ILE A 11 -3.66 -9.92 11.96
C ILE A 11 -3.99 -8.48 12.37
N ALA A 12 -5.17 -8.24 12.94
CA ALA A 12 -5.57 -6.91 13.41
C ALA A 12 -4.60 -6.35 14.46
N MET A 13 -4.22 -7.20 15.43
CA MET A 13 -3.27 -6.82 16.49
C MET A 13 -1.88 -6.56 15.95
N VAL A 14 -1.36 -7.41 15.07
CA VAL A 14 -0.02 -7.25 14.46
C VAL A 14 0.02 -5.98 13.60
N LEU A 15 -1.00 -5.74 12.78
CA LEU A 15 -1.07 -4.52 11.98
C LEU A 15 -1.17 -3.28 12.88
N SER A 16 -1.98 -3.33 13.93
CA SER A 16 -2.05 -2.23 14.90
C SER A 16 -0.68 -1.96 15.54
N ALA A 17 0.08 -2.99 15.89
CA ALA A 17 1.44 -2.84 16.42
C ALA A 17 2.42 -2.18 15.43
N VAL A 18 2.21 -2.34 14.12
CA VAL A 18 3.02 -1.68 13.07
C VAL A 18 2.60 -0.22 12.88
N PHE A 19 1.30 0.08 12.85
CA PHE A 19 0.80 1.41 12.50
C PHE A 19 0.73 2.38 13.68
N VAL A 20 0.29 1.93 14.86
CA VAL A 20 0.11 2.78 16.05
C VAL A 20 1.38 3.55 16.45
N PRO A 21 2.60 2.96 16.42
CA PRO A 21 3.82 3.71 16.75
C PRO A 21 4.04 4.96 15.90
N MET A 22 3.61 4.95 14.63
CA MET A 22 3.78 6.10 13.73
C MET A 22 2.96 7.33 14.16
N ALA A 23 1.89 7.13 14.95
CA ALA A 23 1.10 8.23 15.52
C ALA A 23 1.84 9.05 16.59
N PHE A 24 2.94 8.51 17.12
CA PHE A 24 3.73 9.14 18.18
C PHE A 24 4.96 9.91 17.67
N PHE A 25 5.15 10.02 16.35
CA PHE A 25 6.18 10.89 15.81
C PHE A 25 5.92 12.35 16.18
N GLY A 26 6.99 13.09 16.51
CA GLY A 26 6.92 14.51 16.85
C GLY A 26 7.02 15.44 15.63
N GLY A 27 6.78 16.72 15.87
CA GLY A 27 6.91 17.78 14.84
C GLY A 27 5.83 17.75 13.76
N SER A 28 6.03 18.55 12.71
CA SER A 28 5.08 18.67 11.58
C SER A 28 4.94 17.37 10.79
N THR A 29 6.03 16.60 10.67
CA THR A 29 6.02 15.27 10.03
C THR A 29 5.11 14.31 10.79
N GLY A 30 5.20 14.31 12.12
CA GLY A 30 4.36 13.50 13.00
C GLY A 30 2.87 13.79 12.88
N ALA A 31 2.48 15.05 12.66
CA ALA A 31 1.08 15.40 12.44
C ALA A 31 0.48 14.71 11.20
N ILE A 32 1.25 14.64 10.11
CA ILE A 32 0.83 13.95 8.87
C ILE A 32 0.78 12.44 9.11
N TYR A 33 1.82 11.85 9.69
CA TYR A 33 1.84 10.41 9.99
C TYR A 33 0.70 10.00 10.93
N ARG A 34 0.32 10.85 11.88
CA ARG A 34 -0.82 10.61 12.78
C ARG A 34 -2.14 10.51 12.04
N GLN A 35 -2.37 11.33 11.01
CA GLN A 35 -3.59 11.25 10.19
C GLN A 35 -3.69 9.89 9.48
N PHE A 36 -2.61 9.44 8.83
CA PHE A 36 -2.58 8.12 8.19
C PHE A 36 -2.73 6.99 9.21
N SER A 37 -1.96 7.03 10.29
CA SER A 37 -1.96 5.99 11.32
C SER A 37 -3.37 5.79 11.92
N ILE A 38 -4.00 6.86 12.38
CA ILE A 38 -5.33 6.76 13.03
C ILE A 38 -6.38 6.29 12.03
N THR A 39 -6.34 6.80 10.79
CA THR A 39 -7.29 6.41 9.74
C THR A 39 -7.17 4.92 9.41
N ILE A 40 -5.95 4.42 9.20
CA ILE A 40 -5.70 3.01 8.87
C ILE A 40 -6.08 2.10 10.03
N VAL A 41 -5.64 2.42 11.26
CA VAL A 41 -5.96 1.61 12.45
C VAL A 41 -7.47 1.55 12.69
N SER A 42 -8.17 2.67 12.57
CA SER A 42 -9.63 2.72 12.74
C SER A 42 -10.35 1.92 11.65
N ALA A 43 -9.94 2.07 10.39
CA ALA A 43 -10.51 1.33 9.27
C ALA A 43 -10.28 -0.19 9.40
N MET A 44 -9.08 -0.61 9.80
CA MET A 44 -8.75 -2.03 10.02
C MET A 44 -9.55 -2.61 11.19
N ALA A 45 -9.67 -1.89 12.31
CA ALA A 45 -10.45 -2.33 13.45
C ALA A 45 -11.93 -2.53 13.08
N LEU A 46 -12.52 -1.56 12.37
CA LEU A 46 -13.87 -1.68 11.84
C LEU A 46 -14.00 -2.81 10.81
N SER A 47 -13.01 -2.98 9.93
CA SER A 47 -13.00 -4.07 8.95
C SER A 47 -13.03 -5.45 9.60
N VAL A 48 -12.26 -5.65 10.67
CA VAL A 48 -12.26 -6.92 11.42
C VAL A 48 -13.59 -7.14 12.13
N LEU A 49 -14.19 -6.08 12.70
CA LEU A 49 -15.53 -6.16 13.28
C LEU A 49 -16.57 -6.57 12.23
N VAL A 50 -16.54 -5.96 11.05
CA VAL A 50 -17.40 -6.31 9.91
C VAL A 50 -17.16 -7.77 9.48
N ALA A 51 -15.91 -8.20 9.38
CA ALA A 51 -15.53 -9.55 8.98
C ALA A 51 -15.99 -10.63 9.98
N LEU A 52 -16.08 -10.28 11.27
CA LEU A 52 -16.49 -11.20 12.33
C LEU A 52 -18.00 -11.20 12.60
N ILE A 53 -18.69 -10.10 12.30
CA ILE A 53 -20.13 -9.94 12.61
C ILE A 53 -20.98 -10.03 11.35
N LEU A 54 -20.76 -9.14 10.39
CA LEU A 54 -21.64 -8.97 9.24
C LEU A 54 -21.35 -10.01 8.15
N THR A 55 -20.08 -10.19 7.80
CA THR A 55 -19.70 -11.12 6.72
C THR A 55 -20.19 -12.56 6.97
N PRO A 56 -20.11 -13.14 8.17
CA PRO A 56 -20.58 -14.50 8.41
C PRO A 56 -22.11 -14.60 8.31
N ALA A 57 -22.84 -13.57 8.77
CA ALA A 57 -24.29 -13.50 8.66
C ALA A 57 -24.73 -13.42 7.19
N LEU A 58 -24.06 -12.60 6.38
CA LEU A 58 -24.31 -12.51 4.94
C LEU A 58 -23.93 -13.82 4.24
N CYS A 59 -22.82 -14.45 4.63
CA CYS A 59 -22.43 -15.72 4.04
C CYS A 59 -23.43 -16.84 4.36
N ALA A 60 -23.99 -16.87 5.57
CA ALA A 60 -24.98 -17.88 5.94
C ALA A 60 -26.34 -17.68 5.24
N THR A 61 -26.68 -16.45 4.86
CA THR A 61 -28.01 -16.11 4.32
C THR A 61 -28.05 -15.97 2.79
N LEU A 62 -26.97 -15.50 2.17
CA LEU A 62 -26.93 -15.19 0.73
C LEU A 62 -26.25 -16.26 -0.12
N LEU A 63 -25.32 -17.04 0.44
CA LEU A 63 -24.66 -18.10 -0.34
C LEU A 63 -25.64 -19.25 -0.58
N LYS A 64 -25.82 -19.59 -1.86
CA LYS A 64 -26.52 -20.81 -2.24
C LYS A 64 -25.69 -22.02 -1.81
N PRO A 65 -26.32 -23.09 -1.32
CA PRO A 65 -25.62 -24.33 -1.04
C PRO A 65 -24.82 -24.79 -2.26
N ALA A 66 -23.52 -25.03 -2.07
CA ALA A 66 -22.71 -25.61 -3.13
C ALA A 66 -23.10 -27.10 -3.26
N SER A 67 -23.65 -27.50 -4.40
CA SER A 67 -23.85 -28.91 -4.72
C SER A 67 -22.52 -29.58 -5.07
N ALA A 68 -22.33 -30.83 -4.63
CA ALA A 68 -21.12 -31.61 -4.87
C ALA A 68 -20.81 -31.82 -6.37
N ASP A 69 -21.80 -31.63 -7.25
CA ASP A 69 -21.65 -31.75 -8.72
C ASP A 69 -21.16 -30.47 -9.42
N HIS A 70 -20.79 -29.41 -8.69
CA HIS A 70 -20.32 -28.15 -9.30
C HIS A 70 -18.93 -28.21 -9.98
N HIS A 71 -18.30 -29.38 -10.05
CA HIS A 71 -16.97 -29.56 -10.62
C HIS A 71 -16.95 -29.58 -12.16
N GLU A 72 -18.07 -29.77 -12.85
CA GLU A 72 -18.13 -29.73 -14.32
C GLU A 72 -18.93 -28.53 -14.85
N LYS A 73 -18.42 -27.32 -14.64
CA LYS A 73 -18.87 -26.16 -15.43
C LYS A 73 -18.34 -26.31 -16.86
N LYS A 74 -19.19 -26.54 -17.86
CA LYS A 74 -18.76 -26.52 -19.27
C LYS A 74 -18.44 -25.07 -19.71
N GLY A 75 -17.49 -24.91 -20.63
CA GLY A 75 -17.07 -23.61 -21.17
C GLY A 75 -15.87 -22.98 -20.45
N PHE A 76 -15.75 -21.65 -20.52
CA PHE A 76 -14.58 -20.90 -20.01
C PHE A 76 -14.30 -21.19 -18.53
N PHE A 77 -15.32 -21.19 -17.67
CA PHE A 77 -15.14 -21.43 -16.23
C PHE A 77 -14.64 -22.84 -15.90
N GLY A 78 -14.99 -23.86 -16.70
CA GLY A 78 -14.43 -25.21 -16.55
C GLY A 78 -12.98 -25.30 -16.96
N TRP A 79 -12.64 -24.71 -18.12
CA TRP A 79 -11.25 -24.61 -18.55
C TRP A 79 -10.39 -23.86 -17.52
N PHE A 80 -10.91 -22.75 -16.97
CA PHE A 80 -10.24 -21.98 -15.93
C PHE A 80 -10.03 -22.84 -14.67
N ASN A 81 -11.07 -23.49 -14.16
CA ASN A 81 -10.96 -24.37 -12.99
C ASN A 81 -9.93 -25.48 -13.21
N ALA A 82 -9.97 -26.14 -14.38
CA ALA A 82 -9.02 -27.21 -14.71
C ALA A 82 -7.58 -26.70 -14.84
N LYS A 83 -7.37 -25.51 -15.41
CA LYS A 83 -6.03 -24.89 -15.49
C LYS A 83 -5.56 -24.41 -14.11
N PHE A 84 -6.45 -23.84 -13.30
CA PHE A 84 -6.16 -23.43 -11.93
C PHE A 84 -5.74 -24.62 -11.07
N GLU A 85 -6.46 -25.73 -11.14
CA GLU A 85 -6.11 -26.95 -10.40
C GLU A 85 -4.73 -27.50 -10.80
N ARG A 86 -4.41 -27.47 -12.10
CA ARG A 86 -3.06 -27.82 -12.58
C ARG A 86 -2.00 -26.85 -12.03
N SER A 87 -2.29 -25.55 -11.98
CA SER A 87 -1.39 -24.55 -11.42
C SER A 87 -1.17 -24.72 -9.92
N VAL A 88 -2.21 -25.07 -9.15
CA VAL A 88 -2.10 -25.37 -7.72
C VAL A 88 -1.18 -26.57 -7.50
N ASN A 89 -1.39 -27.65 -8.25
CA ASN A 89 -0.53 -28.84 -8.18
C ASN A 89 0.92 -28.56 -8.60
N HIS A 90 1.13 -27.69 -9.59
CA HIS A 90 2.47 -27.27 -9.97
C HIS A 90 3.14 -26.42 -8.87
N TYR A 91 2.39 -25.51 -8.26
CA TYR A 91 2.87 -24.68 -7.15
C TYR A 91 3.26 -25.54 -5.94
N THR A 92 2.42 -26.48 -5.51
CA THR A 92 2.71 -27.35 -4.36
C THR A 92 3.92 -28.25 -4.62
N ASN A 93 4.05 -28.81 -5.83
CA ASN A 93 5.22 -29.59 -6.23
C ASN A 93 6.49 -28.75 -6.27
N SER A 94 6.41 -27.51 -6.75
CA SER A 94 7.53 -26.57 -6.75
C SER A 94 7.97 -26.26 -5.32
N VAL A 95 7.04 -25.87 -4.44
CA VAL A 95 7.33 -25.60 -3.01
C VAL A 95 7.92 -26.83 -2.32
N SER A 96 7.42 -28.04 -2.61
CA SER A 96 8.02 -29.28 -2.10
C SER A 96 9.47 -29.45 -2.54
N GLY A 97 9.80 -29.11 -3.79
CA GLY A 97 11.18 -29.06 -4.27
C GLY A 97 12.04 -28.01 -3.57
N ILE A 98 11.47 -26.83 -3.28
CA ILE A 98 12.14 -25.75 -2.53
C ILE A 98 12.52 -26.22 -1.12
N LEU A 99 11.59 -26.88 -0.43
CA LEU A 99 11.78 -27.37 0.94
C LEU A 99 12.85 -28.47 1.04
N ARG A 100 13.16 -29.18 -0.05
CA ARG A 100 14.29 -30.13 -0.08
C ARG A 100 15.66 -29.45 -0.18
N CYS A 101 15.70 -28.20 -0.62
CA CYS A 101 16.92 -27.43 -0.87
C CYS A 101 16.89 -26.06 -0.16
N THR A 102 16.49 -26.02 1.11
CA THR A 102 16.31 -24.77 1.88
C THR A 102 17.52 -23.86 1.90
N GLY A 103 18.74 -24.43 1.96
CA GLY A 103 19.99 -23.64 1.98
C GLY A 103 20.16 -22.72 0.76
N ARG A 104 19.80 -23.18 -0.44
CA ARG A 104 19.86 -22.35 -1.66
C ARG A 104 18.91 -21.15 -1.56
N TYR A 105 17.71 -21.36 -1.03
CA TYR A 105 16.72 -20.30 -0.90
C TYR A 105 17.05 -19.33 0.23
N LEU A 106 17.80 -19.76 1.24
CA LEU A 106 18.35 -18.86 2.25
C LEU A 106 19.38 -17.88 1.65
N ILE A 107 20.21 -18.35 0.71
CA ILE A 107 21.13 -17.47 -0.04
C ILE A 107 20.34 -16.47 -0.88
N VAL A 108 19.30 -16.93 -1.60
CA VAL A 108 18.43 -16.03 -2.37
C VAL A 108 17.76 -14.99 -1.46
N TYR A 109 17.28 -15.40 -0.29
CA TYR A 109 16.72 -14.48 0.71
C TYR A 109 17.73 -13.44 1.17
N LEU A 110 18.96 -13.85 1.48
CA LEU A 110 20.03 -12.92 1.86
C LEU A 110 20.34 -11.92 0.74
N LEU A 111 20.39 -12.37 -0.52
CA LEU A 111 20.59 -11.47 -1.66
C LEU A 111 19.46 -10.43 -1.78
N ILE A 112 18.21 -10.81 -1.52
CA ILE A 112 17.07 -9.89 -1.52
C ILE A 112 17.21 -8.87 -0.38
N VAL A 113 17.58 -9.31 0.83
CA VAL A 113 17.77 -8.41 1.98
C VAL A 113 18.91 -7.41 1.73
N VAL A 114 20.05 -7.88 1.21
CA VAL A 114 21.18 -7.02 0.85
C VAL A 114 20.77 -6.04 -0.25
N GLY A 115 20.07 -6.51 -1.29
CA GLY A 115 19.55 -5.67 -2.36
C GLY A 115 18.62 -4.58 -1.84
N MET A 116 17.68 -4.93 -0.96
CA MET A 116 16.79 -3.98 -0.29
C MET A 116 17.58 -2.94 0.50
N ALA A 117 18.55 -3.34 1.31
CA ALA A 117 19.35 -2.41 2.10
C ALA A 117 20.14 -1.43 1.23
N VAL A 118 20.76 -1.92 0.15
CA VAL A 118 21.51 -1.07 -0.80
C VAL A 118 20.58 -0.07 -1.49
N LEU A 119 19.41 -0.51 -1.96
CA LEU A 119 18.44 0.36 -2.61
C LEU A 119 17.85 1.39 -1.64
N PHE A 120 17.53 0.96 -0.41
CA PHE A 120 16.96 1.83 0.61
C PHE A 120 17.90 2.98 0.99
N VAL A 121 19.20 2.71 1.16
CA VAL A 121 20.20 3.75 1.46
C VAL A 121 20.46 4.69 0.27
N ARG A 122 20.21 4.23 -0.96
CA ARG A 122 20.40 5.02 -2.17
C ARG A 122 19.16 5.80 -2.61
N LEU A 123 18.01 5.56 -2.01
CA LEU A 123 16.76 6.21 -2.38
C LEU A 123 16.74 7.65 -1.81
N PRO A 124 16.70 8.69 -2.66
CA PRO A 124 16.60 10.08 -2.18
C PRO A 124 15.30 10.29 -1.42
N THR A 125 15.38 10.96 -0.29
CA THR A 125 14.22 11.25 0.55
C THR A 125 13.68 12.64 0.25
N SER A 126 12.37 12.73 0.03
CA SER A 126 11.60 13.98 0.04
C SER A 126 10.45 13.84 1.03
N PHE A 127 9.79 14.95 1.37
CA PHE A 127 8.68 14.92 2.32
C PHE A 127 7.33 14.74 1.61
N LEU A 128 6.94 15.71 0.79
CA LEU A 128 5.77 15.65 -0.06
C LEU A 128 6.18 16.13 -1.46
N PRO A 129 5.63 15.53 -2.53
CA PRO A 129 5.84 16.05 -3.88
C PRO A 129 5.18 17.42 -4.03
N GLU A 130 5.79 18.26 -4.86
CA GLU A 130 5.15 19.49 -5.32
C GLU A 130 4.12 19.13 -6.39
N GLU A 131 2.91 19.66 -6.27
CA GLU A 131 1.80 19.43 -7.18
C GLU A 131 1.46 20.74 -7.89
N ASP A 132 1.00 20.67 -9.13
CA ASP A 132 0.48 21.82 -9.85
C ASP A 132 -0.84 22.27 -9.19
N GLN A 133 -0.81 23.40 -8.48
CA GLN A 133 -1.98 23.99 -7.83
C GLN A 133 -2.72 24.99 -8.72
N GLY A 134 -2.36 25.07 -10.02
CA GLY A 134 -2.91 26.04 -10.97
C GLY A 134 -2.40 27.47 -10.75
N VAL A 135 -1.45 27.67 -9.84
CA VAL A 135 -0.82 28.95 -9.53
C VAL A 135 0.66 28.75 -9.23
N PHE A 136 1.46 29.74 -9.56
CA PHE A 136 2.86 29.81 -9.17
C PHE A 136 3.25 31.28 -8.94
N MET A 137 4.36 31.51 -8.24
CA MET A 137 4.85 32.85 -7.93
C MET A 137 6.15 33.12 -8.68
N THR A 138 6.28 34.35 -9.20
CA THR A 138 7.54 34.84 -9.78
C THR A 138 8.13 35.90 -8.86
N MET A 139 9.35 35.67 -8.35
CA MET A 139 10.06 36.63 -7.52
C MET A 139 10.95 37.53 -8.38
N ILE A 140 10.77 38.85 -8.27
CA ILE A 140 11.57 39.85 -8.98
C ILE A 140 12.40 40.63 -7.96
N GLN A 141 13.72 40.48 -8.02
CA GLN A 141 14.65 41.16 -7.11
C GLN A 141 15.62 42.04 -7.92
N LEU A 142 15.58 43.36 -7.70
CA LEU A 142 16.52 44.32 -8.31
C LEU A 142 17.70 44.63 -7.34
N PRO A 143 18.84 45.14 -7.86
CA PRO A 143 19.96 45.58 -7.03
C PRO A 143 19.57 46.66 -6.02
N ALA A 144 20.29 46.70 -4.90
CA ALA A 144 20.10 47.71 -3.87
C ALA A 144 20.24 49.14 -4.46
N GLY A 145 19.31 50.03 -4.08
CA GLY A 145 19.24 51.39 -4.62
C GLY A 145 18.44 51.52 -5.93
N ALA A 146 17.87 50.43 -6.47
CA ALA A 146 16.90 50.53 -7.56
C ALA A 146 15.63 51.25 -7.08
N THR A 147 15.14 52.19 -7.89
CA THR A 147 13.90 52.91 -7.60
C THR A 147 12.68 52.01 -7.84
N GLN A 148 11.56 52.34 -7.20
CA GLN A 148 10.28 51.63 -7.39
C GLN A 148 9.88 51.59 -8.88
N GLU A 149 10.11 52.68 -9.62
CA GLU A 149 9.82 52.74 -11.05
C GLU A 149 10.59 51.70 -11.87
N ARG A 150 11.86 51.43 -11.52
CA ARG A 150 12.65 50.41 -12.20
C ARG A 150 12.11 49.00 -11.94
N THR A 151 11.67 48.74 -10.71
CA THR A 151 11.03 47.46 -10.37
C THR A 151 9.69 47.30 -11.11
N GLN A 152 8.90 48.36 -11.22
CA GLN A 152 7.63 48.34 -11.96
C GLN A 152 7.82 47.99 -13.43
N LYS A 153 8.83 48.57 -14.10
CA LYS A 153 9.11 48.24 -15.52
C LYS A 153 9.40 46.75 -15.74
N VAL A 154 10.11 46.11 -14.79
CA VAL A 154 10.38 44.67 -14.87
C VAL A 154 9.12 43.85 -14.58
N LEU A 155 8.29 44.27 -13.61
CA LEU A 155 6.99 43.67 -13.34
C LEU A 155 6.08 43.71 -14.58
N ASP A 156 6.01 44.84 -15.28
CA ASP A 156 5.19 44.99 -16.48
C ASP A 156 5.68 44.06 -17.60
N THR A 157 7.00 43.90 -17.72
CA THR A 157 7.62 42.98 -18.69
C THR A 157 7.26 41.53 -18.38
N VAL A 158 7.33 41.11 -17.11
CA VAL A 158 6.97 39.75 -16.69
C VAL A 158 5.46 39.51 -16.84
N THR A 159 4.63 40.49 -16.50
CA THR A 159 3.18 40.41 -16.66
C THR A 159 2.80 40.26 -18.14
N HIS A 160 3.52 40.92 -19.04
CA HIS A 160 3.27 40.81 -20.48
C HIS A 160 3.73 39.48 -21.10
N TYR A 161 4.67 38.78 -20.46
CA TYR A 161 5.12 37.47 -20.93
C TYR A 161 4.07 36.37 -20.70
N TYR A 162 3.28 36.50 -19.62
CA TYR A 162 2.15 35.63 -19.32
C TYR A 162 0.92 35.99 -20.16
#